data_AF-A0A8T3XBP0-F1
#
_entry.id   AF-A0A8T3XBP0-F1
#
_cell.length_a   1.000
_cell.length_b   1.000
_cell.length_c   1.000
_cell.angle_alpha   90.00
_cell.angle_beta   90.00
_cell.angle_gamma   90.00
#
_symmetry.space_group_name_H-M   'P 1'
#
loop_
_entity.id
_entity.type
_entity.pdbx_description
1 polymer ?
#
loop_
_entity_poly.entity_id
_entity_poly.type
_entity_poly.pdbx_seq_one_letter_code
_entity_poly.pdbx_strand_id
1 'polypeptide(L)'
;MNEETRKKNILDLQFQKYLIVSSTSSVIAFAYFIGVGIAVAAKQILLNDFVDMTFIFIISSGILGVCSFIFFNALFHINNILGIIKKL
;
A
#
# COMPACT_ATOMS: atom_id res chain seq x y z
N MET A 1 -10.27 -6.40 34.44
CA MET A 1 -10.43 -6.54 32.98
C MET A 1 -10.16 -8.00 32.63
N ASN A 2 -11.13 -8.72 32.07
CA ASN A 2 -10.97 -10.13 31.72
C ASN A 2 -9.84 -10.32 30.70
N GLU A 3 -9.10 -11.43 30.81
CA GLU A 3 -7.95 -11.72 29.95
C GLU A 3 -8.35 -11.77 28.47
N GLU A 4 -9.56 -12.28 28.16
CA GLU A 4 -10.13 -12.29 26.82
C GLU A 4 -10.36 -10.89 26.25
N THR A 5 -10.90 -9.96 27.06
CA THR A 5 -11.13 -8.57 26.63
C THR A 5 -9.82 -7.88 26.28
N ARG A 6 -8.75 -8.20 27.03
CA ARG A 6 -7.41 -7.67 26.79
C ARG A 6 -6.80 -8.23 25.50
N LYS A 7 -6.96 -9.53 25.22
CA LYS A 7 -6.51 -10.16 23.96
C LYS A 7 -7.25 -9.59 22.75
N LYS A 8 -8.57 -9.41 22.84
CA LYS A 8 -9.38 -8.80 21.78
C LYS A 8 -8.97 -7.36 21.48
N ASN A 9 -8.72 -6.54 22.51
CA ASN A 9 -8.26 -5.16 22.30
C ASN A 9 -6.88 -5.09 21.63
N ILE A 10 -5.96 -6.01 21.93
CA ILE A 10 -4.65 -6.05 21.27
C ILE A 10 -4.81 -6.44 19.79
N LEU A 11 -5.67 -7.41 19.48
CA LEU A 11 -5.96 -7.82 18.11
C LEU A 11 -6.59 -6.69 17.30
N ASP A 12 -7.51 -5.92 17.90
CA ASP A 12 -8.15 -4.79 17.24
C ASP A 12 -7.15 -3.65 16.94
N LEU A 13 -6.26 -3.34 17.89
CA LEU A 13 -5.15 -2.40 17.67
C LEU A 13 -4.23 -2.83 16.53
N GLN A 14 -3.89 -4.12 16.46
CA GLN A 14 -3.07 -4.64 15.36
C GLN A 14 -3.81 -4.59 14.02
N PHE A 15 -5.10 -4.91 14.01
CA PHE A 15 -5.93 -4.81 12.81
C PHE A 15 -5.94 -3.38 12.28
N GLN A 16 -6.22 -2.40 13.13
CA GLN A 16 -6.21 -0.98 12.76
C GLN A 16 -4.84 -0.54 12.24
N LYS A 17 -3.75 -0.96 12.88
CA LYS A 17 -2.39 -0.65 12.41
C LYS A 17 -2.17 -1.13 10.98
N TYR A 18 -2.46 -2.39 10.67
CA TYR A 18 -2.25 -2.92 9.33
C TYR A 18 -3.24 -2.35 8.31
N LEU A 19 -4.46 -2.03 8.74
CA LEU A 19 -5.45 -1.35 7.91
C LEU A 19 -4.95 0.04 7.48
N ILE A 20 -4.36 0.81 8.40
CA ILE A 20 -3.75 2.11 8.10
C ILE A 20 -2.58 1.96 7.12
N VAL A 21 -1.72 0.95 7.30
CA VAL A 21 -0.61 0.68 6.38
C VAL A 21 -1.11 0.32 4.97
N SER A 22 -2.14 -0.52 4.88
CA SER A 22 -2.75 -0.91 3.62
C SER A 22 -3.42 0.29 2.92
N SER A 23 -4.20 1.10 3.64
CA SER A 23 -4.86 2.27 3.04
C SER A 23 -3.85 3.33 2.60
N THR A 24 -2.84 3.61 3.41
CA THR A 24 -1.81 4.61 3.10
C THR A 24 -1.00 4.21 1.86
N SER A 25 -0.59 2.94 1.76
CA SER A 25 0.14 2.45 0.58
C SER A 25 -0.71 2.54 -0.69
N SER A 26 -2.02 2.27 -0.62
CA SER A 26 -2.93 2.45 -1.75
C SER A 26 -3.07 3.92 -2.16
N VAL A 27 -3.15 4.85 -1.19
CA VAL A 27 -3.22 6.29 -1.47
C VAL A 27 -1.95 6.79 -2.14
N ILE A 28 -0.77 6.36 -1.68
CA ILE A 28 0.52 6.72 -2.28
C ILE A 28 0.59 6.22 -3.73
N ALA A 29 0.23 4.95 -3.96
CA ALA A 29 0.22 4.40 -5.31
C ALA A 29 -0.73 5.18 -6.25
N PHE A 30 -1.92 5.53 -5.76
CA PHE A 30 -2.89 6.31 -6.54
C PHE A 30 -2.41 7.73 -6.84
N ALA A 31 -1.85 8.42 -5.84
CA ALA A 31 -1.27 9.75 -6.01
C ALA A 31 -0.10 9.74 -7.02
N TYR A 32 0.73 8.69 -7.00
CA TYR A 32 1.78 8.49 -7.99
C TYR A 32 1.22 8.37 -9.41
N PHE A 33 0.20 7.54 -9.63
CA PHE A 33 -0.45 7.41 -10.94
C PHE A 33 -1.01 8.73 -11.47
N ILE A 34 -1.66 9.52 -10.59
CA ILE A 34 -2.15 10.85 -10.97
C ILE A 34 -0.99 11.77 -11.34
N GLY A 35 0.08 11.80 -10.54
CA GLY A 35 1.26 12.63 -10.80
C GLY A 35 1.91 12.32 -12.15
N VAL A 36 2.11 11.03 -12.44
CA VAL A 36 2.64 10.58 -13.74
C VAL A 36 1.68 10.93 -14.87
N GLY A 37 0.37 10.71 -14.69
CA GLY A 37 -0.65 11.06 -15.69
C GLY A 37 -0.65 12.54 -16.04
N ILE A 38 -0.54 13.41 -15.04
CA ILE A 38 -0.44 14.87 -15.23
C ILE A 38 0.87 15.24 -15.95
N ALA A 39 2.00 14.65 -15.55
CA ALA A 39 3.29 14.94 -16.17
C ALA A 39 3.33 14.53 -17.66
N VAL A 40 2.70 13.40 -18.00
CA VAL A 40 2.51 12.97 -19.39
C VAL A 40 1.58 13.92 -20.14
N ALA A 41 0.44 14.30 -19.55
CA ALA A 41 -0.52 15.23 -20.18
C ALA A 41 0.08 16.62 -20.42
N ALA A 42 0.93 17.09 -19.50
CA ALA A 42 1.66 18.36 -19.61
C ALA A 42 2.82 18.31 -20.63
N LYS A 43 3.06 17.17 -21.29
CA LYS A 43 4.18 16.94 -22.20
C LYS A 43 5.56 17.19 -21.57
N GLN A 44 5.65 17.12 -20.24
CA GLN A 44 6.94 17.17 -19.53
C GLN A 44 7.73 15.88 -19.71
N ILE A 45 7.03 14.78 -19.97
CA ILE A 45 7.58 13.48 -20.31
C ILE A 45 7.38 13.27 -21.80
N LEU A 46 8.49 13.17 -22.54
CA LEU A 46 8.46 12.81 -23.95
C LEU A 46 8.48 11.28 -24.07
N LEU A 47 7.32 10.68 -24.27
CA LEU A 47 7.18 9.22 -24.44
C LEU A 47 7.92 8.67 -25.68
N ASN A 48 8.45 9.53 -26.54
CA ASN A 48 9.24 9.13 -27.70
C ASN A 48 10.74 9.02 -27.39
N ASP A 49 11.20 9.52 -26.24
CA ASP A 49 12.58 9.38 -25.81
C ASP A 49 12.73 8.10 -24.96
N PHE A 50 13.63 7.23 -25.40
CA PHE A 50 13.95 5.98 -24.72
C PHE A 50 14.53 6.22 -23.31
N VAL A 51 15.27 7.31 -23.12
CA VAL A 51 15.89 7.66 -21.83
C VAL A 51 14.81 8.01 -20.81
N ASP A 52 13.88 8.90 -21.17
CA ASP A 52 12.77 9.31 -20.31
C ASP A 52 11.86 8.13 -19.95
N MET A 53 11.52 7.28 -20.93
CA MET A 53 10.75 6.06 -20.70
C MET A 53 11.43 5.13 -19.70
N THR A 54 12.74 4.90 -19.86
CA THR A 54 13.51 4.02 -18.98
C THR A 54 13.54 4.55 -17.55
N PHE A 55 13.71 5.87 -17.40
CA PHE A 55 13.74 6.52 -16.09
C PHE A 55 12.40 6.39 -15.37
N ILE A 56 11.29 6.62 -16.08
CA ILE A 56 9.93 6.45 -15.55
C ILE A 56 9.68 5.01 -15.16
N PHE A 57 10.11 4.05 -16.00
CA PHE A 57 9.96 2.63 -15.69
C PHE A 57 10.66 2.27 -14.39
N ILE A 58 11.94 2.64 -14.24
CA ILE A 58 12.72 2.33 -13.02
C ILE A 58 12.07 2.95 -11.78
N ILE A 59 11.68 4.23 -11.84
CA ILE A 59 11.04 4.92 -10.72
C ILE A 59 9.68 4.30 -10.41
N SER A 60 8.87 4.01 -11.43
CA SER A 60 7.55 3.39 -11.28
C SER A 60 7.67 2.02 -10.64
N SER A 61 8.59 1.18 -11.13
CA SER A 61 8.82 -0.14 -10.56
C SER A 61 9.29 -0.07 -9.11
N GLY A 62 10.14 0.90 -8.76
CA GLY A 62 10.57 1.11 -7.38
C GLY A 62 9.41 1.51 -6.47
N ILE A 63 8.68 2.58 -6.81
CA ILE A 63 7.61 3.13 -5.98
C ILE A 63 6.44 2.16 -5.89
N LEU A 64 5.94 1.68 -7.03
CA LEU A 64 4.80 0.75 -7.06
C LEU A 64 5.17 -0.62 -6.51
N GLY A 65 6.40 -1.09 -6.73
CA GLY A 65 6.89 -2.34 -6.18
C GLY A 65 6.92 -2.32 -4.65
N VAL A 66 7.50 -1.28 -4.06
CA VAL A 66 7.52 -1.11 -2.59
C VAL A 66 6.11 -0.95 -2.03
N CYS A 67 5.26 -0.14 -2.66
CA CYS A 67 3.87 0.02 -2.21
C CYS A 67 3.08 -1.30 -2.28
N SER A 68 3.23 -2.06 -3.37
CA SER A 68 2.58 -3.36 -3.53
C SER A 68 3.05 -4.35 -2.48
N PHE A 69 4.36 -4.43 -2.23
CA PHE A 69 4.92 -5.30 -1.20
C PHE A 69 4.35 -4.98 0.19
N ILE A 70 4.35 -3.71 0.58
CA ILE A 70 3.80 -3.26 1.87
C ILE A 70 2.30 -3.56 1.96
N PHE A 71 1.55 -3.31 0.88
CA PHE A 71 0.12 -3.53 0.81
C PHE A 71 -0.24 -5.01 0.99
N PHE A 72 0.40 -5.91 0.24
CA PHE A 72 0.15 -7.35 0.35
C PHE A 72 0.55 -7.90 1.71
N ASN A 73 1.67 -7.43 2.27
CA ASN A 73 2.07 -7.83 3.62
C ASN A 73 1.05 -7.39 4.68
N ALA A 74 0.55 -6.16 4.58
CA ALA A 74 -0.49 -5.67 5.47
C ALA A 74 -1.81 -6.47 5.34
N LEU A 75 -2.24 -6.78 4.11
CA LEU A 75 -3.42 -7.61 3.86
C LEU A 75 -3.27 -9.02 4.44
N PHE A 76 -2.09 -9.63 4.32
CA PHE A 76 -1.82 -10.93 4.91
C PHE A 76 -2.03 -10.91 6.43
N HIS A 77 -1.47 -9.92 7.12
CA HIS A 77 -1.66 -9.75 8.56
C HIS A 77 -3.11 -9.48 8.95
N ILE A 78 -3.82 -8.65 8.20
CA ILE A 78 -5.26 -8.37 8.40
C ILE A 78 -6.07 -9.66 8.33
N ASN A 79 -5.87 -10.46 7.29
CA ASN A 79 -6.58 -11.72 7.09
C ASN A 79 -6.30 -12.73 8.22
N ASN A 80 -5.06 -12.80 8.69
CA ASN A 80 -4.69 -13.65 9.81
C ASN A 80 -5.38 -13.21 11.11
N ILE A 81 -5.39 -11.90 11.40
CA ILE A 81 -6.07 -11.35 12.59
C ILE A 81 -7.57 -11.61 12.54
N LEU A 82 -8.23 -11.41 11.40
CA LEU A 82 -9.65 -11.73 11.21
C LEU A 82 -9.93 -13.22 11.45
N GLY A 83 -9.03 -14.10 11.02
CA GLY A 83 -9.12 -15.54 11.27
C GLY A 83 -9.04 -15.91 12.74
N ILE A 84 -8.20 -15.19 13.52
CA ILE A 84 -8.07 -15.39 14.97
C ILE A 84 -9.32 -14.86 15.70
N ILE A 85 -9.81 -13.68 15.33
CA ILE A 85 -11.02 -13.08 15.93
C ILE A 85 -12.25 -13.98 15.69
N LYS A 86 -12.37 -14.61 14.52
CA LYS A 86 -13.49 -15.54 14.23
C LYS A 86 -13.45 -16.84 15.03
N LYS A 87 -12.29 -17.21 15.58
CA LYS A 87 -12.09 -18.43 16.39
C LYS A 87 -12.25 -18.19 17.89
N LEU A 88 -12.33 -16.92 18.31
CA LEU A 88 -12.61 -16.45 19.66
C LEU A 88 -14.11 -16.21 19.83
#